data_AF-D2RPG4-F1
#
_entry.id   AF-D2RPG4-F1
#
_cell.length_a   1.000
_cell.length_b   1.000
_cell.length_c   1.000
_cell.angle_alpha   90.00
_cell.angle_beta   90.00
_cell.angle_gamma   90.00
#
_symmetry.space_group_name_H-M   'P 1'
#
loop_
_entity.id
_entity.type
_entity.pdbx_description
1 polymer ?
#
loop_
_entity_poly.entity_id
_entity_poly.type
_entity_poly.pdbx_seq_one_letter_code
_entity_poly.pdbx_strand_id
1 'polypeptide(L)'
;MVDVLDNKRAATRFRILVQIAERQPAVSQGEIAEEVGVTSQAVSEYIRELVDDDLVEKEGRSRYRVTPEGVDWLFRTADDIRRFADHVTGDVLDAMSEAAYLATDDIAEGDTVTLFVEDGLLHAKPGNEGPATGVATTDAEAGTDVGVTSFEGVMDLEPGSVTVLQVPAVRSGGSRAVDSDLVAEHCEAAELVVAAGVEAVVACRQAGADPAVPFAAGETAAEGAERGLEVTAIVTTDEVGRVTDTLRDADVSYEVLEG
;
A
#
# COMPACT_ATOMS: atom_id res chain seq x y z
N MET A 1 -8.84 -25.72 -4.12
CA MET A 1 -9.37 -25.27 -5.41
C MET A 1 -10.77 -24.77 -5.15
N VAL A 2 -11.10 -23.55 -5.55
CA VAL A 2 -12.36 -22.91 -5.18
C VAL A 2 -13.45 -23.45 -6.10
N ASP A 3 -14.30 -24.36 -5.59
CA ASP A 3 -15.35 -25.02 -6.38
C ASP A 3 -16.24 -24.03 -7.16
N VAL A 4 -16.41 -22.82 -6.63
CA VAL A 4 -17.16 -21.74 -7.28
C VAL A 4 -16.47 -21.19 -8.53
N LEU A 5 -15.15 -21.11 -8.55
CA LEU A 5 -14.39 -20.62 -9.71
C LEU A 5 -14.26 -21.69 -10.81
N ASP A 6 -14.25 -22.96 -10.43
CA ASP A 6 -14.19 -24.09 -11.37
C ASP A 6 -15.54 -24.42 -12.00
N ASN A 7 -16.64 -24.01 -11.36
CA ASN A 7 -17.99 -24.42 -11.75
C ASN A 7 -18.96 -23.23 -11.88
N LYS A 8 -19.32 -22.92 -13.13
CA LYS A 8 -20.32 -21.89 -13.48
C LYS A 8 -21.64 -22.04 -12.72
N ARG A 9 -22.08 -23.27 -12.43
CA ARG A 9 -23.32 -23.54 -11.67
C ARG A 9 -23.16 -23.09 -10.21
N ALA A 10 -22.03 -23.41 -9.58
CA ALA A 10 -21.74 -23.04 -8.20
C ALA A 10 -21.57 -21.51 -8.07
N ALA A 11 -20.90 -20.84 -9.01
CA ALA A 11 -20.84 -19.37 -9.08
C ALA A 11 -22.21 -18.73 -9.23
N THR A 12 -23.08 -19.29 -10.09
CA THR A 12 -24.43 -18.73 -10.28
C THR A 12 -25.27 -18.92 -9.00
N ARG A 13 -25.17 -20.06 -8.32
CA ARG A 13 -25.81 -20.30 -7.03
C ARG A 13 -25.32 -19.34 -5.95
N PHE A 14 -24.01 -19.13 -5.84
CA PHE A 14 -23.42 -18.16 -4.92
C PHE A 14 -23.98 -16.75 -5.14
N ARG A 15 -23.95 -16.26 -6.39
CA ARG A 15 -24.47 -14.93 -6.74
C ARG A 15 -25.97 -14.78 -6.45
N ILE A 16 -26.78 -15.81 -6.73
CA ILE A 16 -28.22 -15.80 -6.40
C ILE A 16 -28.43 -15.74 -4.89
N LEU A 17 -27.67 -16.51 -4.11
CA LEU A 17 -27.78 -16.54 -2.65
C LEU A 17 -27.37 -15.20 -2.01
N VAL A 18 -26.33 -14.54 -2.54
CA VAL A 18 -25.95 -13.17 -2.17
C VAL A 18 -27.09 -12.19 -2.45
N GLN A 19 -27.71 -12.25 -3.64
CA GLN A 19 -28.83 -11.38 -3.98
C GLN A 19 -30.05 -11.58 -3.07
N ILE A 20 -30.28 -12.81 -2.60
CA ILE A 20 -31.30 -13.08 -1.58
C ILE A 20 -30.86 -12.50 -0.22
N ALA A 21 -29.62 -12.72 0.21
CA ALA A 21 -29.10 -12.23 1.50
C ALA A 21 -29.16 -10.71 1.63
N GLU A 22 -28.86 -9.98 0.56
CA GLU A 22 -28.88 -8.51 0.51
C GLU A 22 -30.30 -7.92 0.59
N ARG A 23 -31.30 -8.62 0.06
CA ARG A 23 -32.65 -8.08 -0.21
C ARG A 23 -33.77 -8.83 0.49
N GLN A 24 -33.44 -9.86 1.28
CA GLN A 24 -34.41 -10.65 2.03
C GLN A 24 -35.25 -9.77 2.99
N PRO A 25 -36.52 -10.14 3.23
CA PRO A 25 -37.19 -11.28 2.65
C PRO A 25 -37.82 -11.00 1.28
N ALA A 26 -37.77 -9.78 0.74
CA ALA A 26 -38.60 -9.35 -0.39
C ALA A 26 -37.75 -9.05 -1.64
N VAL A 27 -37.56 -10.08 -2.48
CA VAL A 27 -36.85 -9.95 -3.75
C VAL A 27 -37.48 -10.87 -4.80
N SER A 28 -37.75 -10.33 -5.99
CA SER A 28 -38.30 -11.10 -7.09
C SER A 28 -37.22 -11.84 -7.88
N GLN A 29 -37.61 -12.95 -8.51
CA GLN A 29 -36.72 -13.69 -9.42
C GLN A 29 -36.33 -12.86 -10.66
N GLY A 30 -37.11 -11.83 -11.01
CA GLY A 30 -36.77 -10.88 -12.08
C GLY A 30 -35.60 -10.00 -11.70
N GLU A 31 -35.66 -9.41 -10.50
CA GLU A 31 -34.57 -8.58 -9.96
C GLU A 31 -33.28 -9.38 -9.77
N ILE A 32 -33.37 -10.60 -9.24
CA ILE A 32 -32.21 -11.49 -9.12
C ILE A 32 -31.64 -11.83 -10.52
N ALA A 33 -32.51 -12.10 -11.49
CA ALA A 33 -32.09 -12.46 -12.84
C ALA A 33 -31.32 -11.34 -13.54
N GLU A 34 -31.77 -10.09 -13.38
CA GLU A 34 -31.11 -8.90 -13.91
C GLU A 34 -29.70 -8.74 -13.33
N GLU A 35 -29.54 -8.80 -12.01
CA GLU A 35 -28.26 -8.64 -11.32
C GLU A 35 -27.28 -9.79 -11.59
N VAL A 36 -27.79 -11.02 -11.64
CA VAL A 36 -26.96 -12.20 -11.88
C VAL A 36 -26.64 -12.35 -13.37
N GLY A 37 -27.41 -11.73 -14.26
CA GLY A 37 -27.24 -11.84 -15.72
C GLY A 37 -27.69 -13.20 -16.26
N VAL A 38 -28.80 -13.73 -15.73
CA VAL A 38 -29.42 -15.00 -16.16
C VAL A 38 -30.91 -14.81 -16.38
N THR A 39 -31.64 -15.83 -16.86
CA THR A 39 -33.10 -15.73 -17.02
C THR A 39 -33.83 -15.96 -15.70
N SER A 40 -35.01 -15.37 -15.51
CA SER A 40 -35.83 -15.63 -14.31
C SER A 40 -36.24 -17.10 -14.17
N GLN A 41 -36.35 -17.84 -15.29
CA GLN A 41 -36.55 -19.29 -15.25
C GLN A 41 -35.35 -20.01 -14.64
N ALA A 42 -34.12 -19.64 -15.05
CA ALA A 42 -32.91 -20.20 -14.47
C ALA A 42 -32.81 -19.88 -12.98
N VAL A 43 -33.11 -18.64 -12.57
CA VAL A 43 -33.20 -18.27 -11.14
C VAL A 43 -34.22 -19.15 -10.41
N SER A 44 -35.37 -19.43 -11.02
CA SER A 44 -36.36 -20.32 -10.40
C SER A 44 -35.86 -21.75 -10.23
N GLU A 45 -35.03 -22.26 -11.14
CA GLU A 45 -34.42 -23.59 -11.00
C GLU A 45 -33.38 -23.59 -9.87
N TYR A 46 -32.47 -22.62 -9.87
CA TYR A 46 -31.48 -22.46 -8.81
C TYR A 46 -32.10 -22.29 -7.42
N ILE A 47 -33.17 -21.50 -7.29
CA ILE A 47 -33.86 -21.34 -6.00
C ILE A 47 -34.48 -22.66 -5.54
N ARG A 48 -35.01 -23.50 -6.44
CA ARG A 48 -35.49 -24.83 -6.02
C ARG A 48 -34.37 -25.66 -5.45
N GLU A 49 -33.22 -25.69 -6.11
CA GLU A 49 -32.06 -26.44 -5.62
C GLU A 49 -31.51 -25.88 -4.31
N LEU A 50 -31.46 -24.54 -4.15
CA LEU A 50 -31.03 -23.90 -2.91
C LEU A 50 -31.99 -24.22 -1.75
N VAL A 51 -33.29 -24.39 -2.03
CA VAL A 51 -34.28 -24.85 -1.05
C VAL A 51 -34.10 -26.34 -0.75
N ASP A 52 -33.88 -27.16 -1.78
CA ASP A 52 -33.66 -28.61 -1.63
C ASP A 52 -32.39 -28.91 -0.81
N ASP A 53 -31.37 -28.04 -0.91
CA ASP A 53 -30.11 -28.11 -0.17
C ASP A 53 -30.15 -27.36 1.18
N ASP A 54 -31.33 -26.91 1.63
CA ASP A 54 -31.57 -26.21 2.91
C ASP A 54 -30.76 -24.90 3.08
N LEU A 55 -30.38 -24.23 1.99
CA LEU A 55 -29.66 -22.95 2.01
C LEU A 55 -30.61 -21.74 1.95
N VAL A 56 -31.84 -21.94 1.48
CA VAL A 56 -32.88 -20.90 1.35
C VAL A 56 -34.23 -21.44 1.80
N GLU A 57 -34.95 -20.63 2.57
CA GLU A 57 -36.36 -20.85 2.88
C GLU A 57 -37.24 -19.97 1.97
N LYS A 58 -38.31 -20.55 1.41
CA LYS A 58 -39.30 -19.81 0.61
C LYS A 58 -40.56 -19.53 1.43
N GLU A 59 -40.71 -18.28 1.86
CA GLU A 59 -41.85 -17.83 2.67
C GLU A 59 -43.09 -17.44 1.84
N GLY A 60 -42.98 -17.35 0.52
CA GLY A 60 -44.08 -16.94 -0.34
C GLY A 60 -43.67 -16.60 -1.76
N ARG A 61 -44.56 -15.94 -2.51
CA ARG A 61 -44.24 -15.43 -3.85
C ARG A 61 -43.23 -14.30 -3.73
N SER A 62 -42.07 -14.44 -4.37
CA SER A 62 -40.97 -13.47 -4.30
C SER A 62 -40.53 -13.16 -2.87
N ARG A 63 -40.67 -14.15 -1.96
CA ARG A 63 -40.20 -14.01 -0.59
C ARG A 63 -39.28 -15.17 -0.21
N TYR A 64 -38.02 -14.84 0.07
CA TYR A 64 -36.93 -15.79 0.31
C TYR A 64 -36.10 -15.33 1.50
N ARG A 65 -35.68 -16.26 2.35
CA ARG A 65 -34.76 -16.00 3.45
C ARG A 65 -33.60 -16.99 3.37
N VAL A 66 -32.38 -16.51 3.61
CA VAL A 66 -31.21 -17.38 3.72
C VAL A 66 -31.25 -18.07 5.08
N THR A 67 -31.07 -19.39 5.10
CA THR A 67 -31.00 -20.18 6.34
C THR A 67 -29.64 -19.98 7.03
N PRO A 68 -29.48 -20.36 8.31
CA PRO A 68 -28.16 -20.39 8.95
C PRO A 68 -27.11 -21.19 8.14
N GLU A 69 -27.52 -22.31 7.56
CA GLU A 69 -26.72 -23.19 6.70
C GLU A 69 -26.31 -22.46 5.41
N GLY A 70 -27.23 -21.69 4.82
CA GLY A 70 -26.96 -20.80 3.69
C GLY A 70 -25.95 -19.70 4.02
N VAL A 71 -26.03 -19.11 5.22
CA VAL A 71 -25.08 -18.10 5.69
C VAL A 71 -23.69 -18.70 5.89
N ASP A 72 -23.59 -19.86 6.55
CA ASP A 72 -22.33 -20.57 6.73
C ASP A 72 -21.68 -20.93 5.38
N TRP A 73 -22.49 -21.41 4.43
CA TRP A 73 -22.02 -21.71 3.09
C TRP A 73 -21.52 -20.46 2.35
N LEU A 74 -22.19 -19.32 2.49
CA LEU A 74 -21.72 -18.03 1.94
C LEU A 74 -20.36 -17.64 2.52
N PHE A 75 -20.18 -17.72 3.84
CA PHE A 75 -18.91 -17.38 4.48
C PHE A 75 -17.76 -18.26 4.01
N ARG A 76 -17.95 -19.59 4.02
CA ARG A 76 -16.93 -20.53 3.54
C ARG A 76 -16.54 -20.26 2.09
N THR A 77 -17.54 -20.05 1.24
CA THR A 77 -17.32 -19.78 -0.19
C THR A 77 -16.60 -18.44 -0.42
N ALA A 78 -16.97 -17.39 0.30
CA ALA A 78 -16.32 -16.08 0.19
C ALA A 78 -14.86 -16.14 0.66
N ASP A 79 -14.61 -16.88 1.74
CA ASP A 79 -13.26 -17.11 2.28
C ASP A 79 -12.39 -17.93 1.31
N ASP A 80 -12.96 -18.93 0.65
CA ASP A 80 -12.28 -19.68 -0.41
C ASP A 80 -11.90 -18.77 -1.60
N ILE A 81 -12.82 -17.92 -2.06
CA ILE A 81 -12.55 -16.95 -3.14
C ILE A 81 -11.44 -15.99 -2.73
N ARG A 82 -11.47 -15.46 -1.51
CA ARG A 82 -10.43 -14.56 -0.98
C ARG A 82 -9.07 -15.26 -0.97
N ARG A 83 -8.97 -16.45 -0.37
CA ARG A 83 -7.73 -17.24 -0.36
C ARG A 83 -7.15 -17.45 -1.75
N PHE A 84 -8.00 -17.70 -2.73
CA PHE A 84 -7.54 -17.86 -4.11
C PHE A 84 -7.07 -16.55 -4.74
N ALA A 85 -7.78 -15.44 -4.50
CA ALA A 85 -7.34 -14.13 -4.94
C ALA A 85 -5.97 -13.79 -4.35
N ASP A 86 -5.80 -14.01 -3.04
CA ASP A 86 -4.54 -13.79 -2.32
C ASP A 86 -3.40 -14.65 -2.91
N HIS A 87 -3.66 -15.94 -3.18
CA HIS A 87 -2.70 -16.83 -3.86
C HIS A 87 -2.34 -16.34 -5.27
N VAL A 88 -3.31 -15.86 -6.05
CA VAL A 88 -3.02 -15.35 -7.39
C VAL A 88 -2.20 -14.06 -7.32
N THR A 89 -2.56 -13.11 -6.46
CA THR A 89 -1.86 -11.83 -6.40
C THR A 89 -0.50 -11.93 -5.72
N GLY A 90 -0.40 -12.68 -4.62
CA GLY A 90 0.84 -12.85 -3.86
C GLY A 90 1.75 -13.95 -4.42
N ASP A 91 1.23 -15.15 -4.69
CA ASP A 91 2.13 -16.26 -5.03
C ASP A 91 2.39 -16.37 -6.54
N VAL A 92 1.40 -16.02 -7.39
CA VAL A 92 1.51 -16.19 -8.84
C VAL A 92 1.99 -14.91 -9.54
N LEU A 93 1.31 -13.79 -9.30
CA LEU A 93 1.63 -12.53 -9.97
C LEU A 93 2.90 -11.90 -9.39
N ASP A 94 3.10 -11.95 -8.08
CA ASP A 94 4.30 -11.41 -7.44
C ASP A 94 5.55 -12.24 -7.79
N ALA A 95 5.41 -13.56 -7.95
CA ALA A 95 6.48 -14.41 -8.49
C ALA A 95 6.83 -14.11 -9.96
N MET A 96 5.97 -13.39 -10.69
CA MET A 96 6.28 -12.90 -12.03
C MET A 96 6.91 -11.51 -12.03
N SER A 97 6.86 -10.77 -10.92
CA SER A 97 7.59 -9.53 -10.75
C SER A 97 8.93 -9.79 -10.09
N GLU A 98 9.98 -9.29 -10.72
CA GLU A 98 11.31 -9.21 -10.16
C GLU A 98 11.53 -7.78 -9.69
N ALA A 99 11.97 -7.60 -8.45
CA ALA A 99 12.36 -6.30 -7.91
C ALA A 99 13.83 -6.33 -7.51
N ALA A 100 14.49 -5.18 -7.64
CA ALA A 100 15.89 -5.03 -7.26
C ALA A 100 16.01 -4.59 -5.81
N TYR A 101 16.92 -5.21 -5.08
CA TYR A 101 17.29 -4.90 -3.71
C TYR A 101 18.80 -4.64 -3.62
N LEU A 102 19.24 -3.83 -2.66
CA LEU A 102 20.67 -3.71 -2.34
C LEU A 102 21.10 -4.88 -1.46
N ALA A 103 22.05 -5.67 -1.92
CA ALA A 103 22.60 -6.78 -1.15
C ALA A 103 23.49 -6.25 -0.01
N THR A 104 23.23 -6.63 1.25
CA THR A 104 24.13 -6.26 2.36
C THR A 104 25.31 -7.21 2.53
N ASP A 105 25.18 -8.42 2.00
CA ASP A 105 26.18 -9.50 2.01
C ASP A 105 26.13 -10.23 0.66
N ASP A 106 27.11 -11.10 0.40
CA ASP A 106 27.13 -11.92 -0.82
C ASP A 106 25.90 -12.87 -0.86
N ILE A 107 25.17 -12.86 -1.97
CA ILE A 107 23.96 -13.65 -2.21
C ILE A 107 24.15 -14.44 -3.51
N ALA A 108 23.86 -15.74 -3.49
CA ALA A 108 23.85 -16.55 -4.70
C ALA A 108 22.44 -16.65 -5.30
N GLU A 109 22.35 -16.80 -6.62
CA GLU A 109 21.08 -17.10 -7.29
C GLU A 109 20.40 -18.33 -6.65
N GLY A 110 19.11 -18.18 -6.32
CA GLY A 110 18.29 -19.19 -5.67
C GLY A 110 18.35 -19.19 -4.15
N ASP A 111 19.20 -18.36 -3.52
CA ASP A 111 19.21 -18.22 -2.07
C ASP A 111 17.90 -17.58 -1.56
N THR A 112 17.44 -18.06 -0.41
CA THR A 112 16.40 -17.36 0.35
C THR A 112 17.02 -16.15 1.03
N VAL A 113 16.40 -14.99 0.84
CA VAL A 113 16.84 -13.72 1.38
C VAL A 113 15.78 -13.11 2.28
N THR A 114 16.23 -12.39 3.30
CA THR A 114 15.40 -11.56 4.18
C THR A 114 15.39 -10.15 3.63
N LEU A 115 14.20 -9.55 3.54
CA LEU A 115 13.95 -8.27 2.90
C LEU A 115 13.58 -7.22 3.93
N PHE A 116 14.11 -6.01 3.78
CA PHE A 116 13.86 -4.90 4.68
C PHE A 116 14.11 -3.55 4.00
N VAL A 117 13.64 -2.46 4.62
CA VAL A 117 13.94 -1.09 4.22
C VAL A 117 14.98 -0.53 5.18
N GLU A 118 16.03 0.06 4.63
CA GLU A 118 17.07 0.78 5.37
C GLU A 118 17.49 1.98 4.51
N ASP A 119 17.72 3.15 5.12
CA ASP A 119 18.08 4.39 4.43
C ASP A 119 17.17 4.72 3.22
N GLY A 120 15.87 4.41 3.34
CA GLY A 120 14.86 4.64 2.30
C GLY A 120 15.01 3.78 1.03
N LEU A 121 15.83 2.72 1.09
CA LEU A 121 16.07 1.77 0.02
C LEU A 121 15.70 0.34 0.43
N LEU A 122 15.31 -0.45 -0.57
CA LEU A 122 15.04 -1.87 -0.41
C LEU A 122 16.36 -2.64 -0.30
N HIS A 123 16.51 -3.41 0.77
CA HIS A 123 17.70 -4.21 1.08
C HIS A 123 17.38 -5.69 1.19
N ALA A 124 18.35 -6.53 0.82
CA ALA A 124 18.28 -7.97 0.93
C ALA A 124 19.54 -8.50 1.62
N LYS A 125 19.36 -9.48 2.50
CA LYS A 125 20.46 -10.23 3.12
C LYS A 125 20.18 -11.73 3.10
N PRO A 126 21.19 -12.61 3.09
CA PRO A 126 20.97 -14.04 3.17
C PRO A 126 20.17 -14.46 4.41
N GLY A 127 19.29 -15.45 4.25
CA GLY A 127 18.53 -16.07 5.34
C GLY A 127 17.04 -15.72 5.34
N ASN A 128 16.32 -16.20 6.35
CA ASN A 128 14.86 -16.13 6.42
C ASN A 128 14.33 -15.72 7.81
N GLU A 129 15.12 -14.92 8.53
CA GLU A 129 14.85 -14.59 9.94
C GLU A 129 13.96 -13.34 10.11
N GLY A 130 13.53 -12.70 9.02
CA GLY A 130 12.72 -11.48 9.04
C GLY A 130 11.24 -11.67 8.70
N PRO A 131 10.45 -10.58 8.84
CA PRO A 131 9.00 -10.57 8.59
C PRO A 131 8.64 -10.66 7.10
N ALA A 132 9.62 -10.38 6.21
CA ALA A 132 9.51 -10.52 4.77
C ALA A 132 10.73 -11.26 4.20
N THR A 133 10.47 -12.15 3.25
CA THR A 133 11.50 -12.95 2.57
C THR A 133 11.24 -13.03 1.07
N GLY A 134 12.25 -13.44 0.32
CA GLY A 134 12.13 -13.75 -1.11
C GLY A 134 13.21 -14.71 -1.56
N VAL A 135 13.28 -14.95 -2.87
CA VAL A 135 14.28 -15.80 -3.52
C VAL A 135 15.09 -14.96 -4.50
N ALA A 136 16.41 -15.02 -4.40
CA ALA A 136 17.31 -14.33 -5.30
C ALA A 136 17.24 -14.92 -6.72
N THR A 137 17.16 -14.06 -7.74
CA THR A 137 17.15 -14.41 -9.17
C THR A 137 18.49 -14.18 -9.84
N THR A 138 19.42 -13.49 -9.17
CA THR A 138 20.78 -13.22 -9.63
C THR A 138 21.78 -13.40 -8.49
N ASP A 139 23.04 -13.68 -8.82
CA ASP A 139 24.15 -13.54 -7.86
C ASP A 139 24.39 -12.05 -7.58
N ALA A 140 24.81 -11.71 -6.36
CA ALA A 140 25.21 -10.37 -5.95
C ALA A 140 26.36 -10.40 -4.94
N GLU A 141 27.31 -9.47 -5.09
CA GLU A 141 28.30 -9.18 -4.07
C GLU A 141 27.72 -8.15 -3.08
N ALA A 142 28.21 -8.12 -1.85
CA ALA A 142 27.80 -7.09 -0.88
C ALA A 142 27.94 -5.67 -1.47
N GLY A 143 26.86 -4.89 -1.44
CA GLY A 143 26.76 -3.53 -1.95
C GLY A 143 26.34 -3.40 -3.42
N THR A 144 25.98 -4.50 -4.10
CA THR A 144 25.40 -4.47 -5.46
C THR A 144 23.91 -4.76 -5.46
N ASP A 145 23.25 -4.57 -6.60
CA ASP A 145 21.86 -4.96 -6.77
C ASP A 145 21.70 -6.48 -6.90
N VAL A 146 20.63 -7.00 -6.31
CA VAL A 146 20.17 -8.38 -6.44
C VAL A 146 18.70 -8.39 -6.88
N GLY A 147 18.40 -9.18 -7.90
CA GLY A 147 17.01 -9.45 -8.28
C GLY A 147 16.37 -10.39 -7.26
N VAL A 148 15.13 -10.11 -6.85
CA VAL A 148 14.37 -10.93 -5.92
C VAL A 148 12.96 -11.15 -6.46
N THR A 149 12.45 -12.37 -6.24
CA THR A 149 11.09 -12.79 -6.57
C THR A 149 10.50 -13.64 -5.44
N SER A 150 9.28 -14.17 -5.64
CA SER A 150 8.61 -15.12 -4.72
C SER A 150 8.56 -14.57 -3.29
N PHE A 151 8.02 -13.36 -3.17
CA PHE A 151 7.92 -12.63 -1.92
C PHE A 151 6.96 -13.34 -0.96
N GLU A 152 7.38 -13.48 0.29
CA GLU A 152 6.56 -14.00 1.38
C GLU A 152 6.62 -13.03 2.56
N GLY A 153 5.50 -12.89 3.28
CA GLY A 153 5.40 -12.00 4.43
C GLY A 153 5.15 -10.53 4.06
N VAL A 154 5.33 -9.63 5.03
CA VAL A 154 5.11 -8.19 4.88
C VAL A 154 6.33 -7.47 5.43
N MET A 155 6.90 -6.55 4.66
CA MET A 155 8.02 -5.73 5.14
C MET A 155 7.53 -4.77 6.22
N ASP A 156 8.21 -4.78 7.36
CA ASP A 156 8.00 -3.78 8.40
C ASP A 156 8.57 -2.44 7.91
N LEU A 157 7.69 -1.44 7.76
CA LEU A 157 8.05 -0.08 7.39
C LEU A 157 7.37 0.87 8.37
N GLU A 158 8.17 1.52 9.20
CA GLU A 158 7.71 2.62 10.04
C GLU A 158 7.89 3.92 9.25
N PRO A 159 6.82 4.67 8.94
CA PRO A 159 6.94 5.95 8.26
C PRO A 159 7.74 6.95 9.11
N GLY A 160 8.59 7.71 8.45
CA GLY A 160 9.35 8.80 9.07
C GLY A 160 8.54 10.08 9.16
N SER A 161 9.22 11.19 9.42
CA SER A 161 8.59 12.49 9.58
C SER A 161 9.32 13.61 8.85
N VAL A 162 8.63 14.73 8.64
CA VAL A 162 9.21 15.92 7.98
C VAL A 162 9.22 17.11 8.92
N THR A 163 10.40 17.71 9.13
CA THR A 163 10.55 19.02 9.76
C THR A 163 10.66 20.10 8.70
N VAL A 164 9.68 20.99 8.62
CA VAL A 164 9.68 22.13 7.68
C VAL A 164 10.26 23.37 8.37
N LEU A 165 11.47 23.75 8.02
CA LEU A 165 12.14 24.97 8.50
C LEU A 165 11.87 26.15 7.56
N GLN A 166 11.20 27.18 8.07
CA GLN A 166 10.88 28.35 7.27
C GLN A 166 12.04 29.35 7.21
N VAL A 167 12.40 29.79 6.00
CA VAL A 167 13.37 30.85 5.73
C VAL A 167 12.64 32.10 5.21
N PRO A 168 12.86 33.29 5.78
CA PRO A 168 12.28 34.52 5.25
C PRO A 168 12.69 34.77 3.79
N ALA A 169 11.81 35.38 3.00
CA ALA A 169 12.17 35.86 1.67
C ALA A 169 13.29 36.92 1.73
N VAL A 170 14.05 37.11 0.64
CA VAL A 170 15.20 38.04 0.59
C VAL A 170 14.86 39.47 1.04
N ARG A 171 13.65 39.95 0.72
CA ARG A 171 13.14 41.28 1.11
C ARG A 171 12.97 41.45 2.62
N SER A 172 12.86 40.34 3.35
CA SER A 172 12.70 40.26 4.80
C SER A 172 13.99 39.81 5.50
N GLY A 173 15.13 39.82 4.80
CA GLY A 173 16.43 39.44 5.34
C GLY A 173 17.02 38.18 4.70
N GLY A 174 16.18 37.28 4.18
CA GLY A 174 16.62 36.05 3.52
C GLY A 174 17.25 35.06 4.50
N SER A 175 18.18 34.26 4.00
CA SER A 175 19.00 33.33 4.79
C SER A 175 19.79 33.99 5.93
N ARG A 176 20.00 35.32 5.87
CA ARG A 176 20.74 36.07 6.91
C ARG A 176 19.89 36.39 8.14
N ALA A 177 18.57 36.19 8.06
CA ALA A 177 17.64 36.47 9.15
C ALA A 177 17.26 35.21 9.94
N VAL A 178 17.77 34.06 9.54
CA VAL A 178 17.52 32.74 10.15
C VAL A 178 18.62 32.42 11.15
N ASP A 179 18.27 31.71 12.22
CA ASP A 179 19.22 31.12 13.15
C ASP A 179 20.00 29.99 12.46
N SER A 180 21.27 30.24 12.16
CA SER A 180 22.13 29.27 11.49
C SER A 180 22.41 28.03 12.34
N ASP A 181 22.40 28.17 13.66
CA ASP A 181 22.68 27.05 14.57
C ASP A 181 21.47 26.10 14.60
N LEU A 182 20.25 26.66 14.62
CA LEU A 182 19.01 25.88 14.49
C LEU A 182 18.95 25.12 13.15
N VAL A 183 19.30 25.79 12.04
CA VAL A 183 19.34 25.15 10.73
C VAL A 183 20.35 24.01 10.70
N ALA A 184 21.54 24.22 11.25
CA ALA A 184 22.57 23.18 11.31
C ALA A 184 22.12 21.97 12.14
N GLU A 185 21.53 22.20 13.32
CA GLU A 185 21.01 21.15 14.20
C GLU A 185 20.02 20.22 13.46
N HIS A 186 19.03 20.79 12.79
CA HIS A 186 18.03 20.00 12.06
C HIS A 186 18.56 19.37 10.78
N CYS A 187 19.57 19.98 10.12
CA CYS A 187 20.22 19.35 8.98
C CYS A 187 21.11 18.18 9.39
N GLU A 188 21.79 18.24 10.55
CA GLU A 188 22.63 17.16 11.06
C GLU A 188 21.81 15.99 11.60
N ALA A 189 20.61 16.26 12.12
CA ALA A 189 19.71 15.23 12.64
C ALA A 189 18.91 14.51 11.53
N ALA A 190 18.83 15.08 10.33
CA ALA A 190 18.05 14.53 9.23
C ALA A 190 18.83 13.51 8.40
N GLU A 191 18.14 12.48 7.93
CA GLU A 191 18.65 11.52 6.96
C GLU A 191 18.55 12.06 5.54
N LEU A 192 17.62 13.00 5.30
CA LEU A 192 17.45 13.69 4.03
C LEU A 192 17.20 15.19 4.25
N VAL A 193 17.99 16.02 3.58
CA VAL A 193 17.79 17.47 3.56
C VAL A 193 17.32 17.89 2.17
N VAL A 194 16.22 18.62 2.09
CA VAL A 194 15.70 19.21 0.84
C VAL A 194 15.51 20.71 1.00
N ALA A 195 15.58 21.45 -0.11
CA ALA A 195 15.40 22.89 -0.08
C ALA A 195 14.45 23.41 -1.16
N ALA A 196 13.55 24.30 -0.79
CA ALA A 196 12.66 25.03 -1.71
C ALA A 196 12.85 26.54 -1.57
N GLY A 197 13.39 27.16 -2.62
CA GLY A 197 13.69 28.58 -2.67
C GLY A 197 15.19 28.89 -2.55
N VAL A 198 15.61 30.02 -3.11
CA VAL A 198 17.04 30.38 -3.17
C VAL A 198 17.59 30.69 -1.78
N GLU A 199 16.82 31.38 -0.95
CA GLU A 199 17.20 31.69 0.43
C GLU A 199 17.36 30.42 1.27
N ALA A 200 16.49 29.43 1.08
CA ALA A 200 16.61 28.11 1.71
C ALA A 200 17.91 27.39 1.32
N VAL A 201 18.23 27.32 0.01
CA VAL A 201 19.49 26.72 -0.46
C VAL A 201 20.72 27.42 0.12
N VAL A 202 20.67 28.76 0.25
CA VAL A 202 21.76 29.51 0.88
C VAL A 202 21.85 29.21 2.38
N ALA A 203 20.72 29.09 3.08
CA ALA A 203 20.69 28.73 4.50
C ALA A 203 21.29 27.35 4.75
N CYS A 204 20.92 26.32 3.97
CA CYS A 204 21.53 24.98 4.06
C CYS A 204 23.06 25.05 3.92
N ARG A 205 23.55 25.76 2.89
CA ARG A 205 24.99 25.88 2.63
C ARG A 205 25.74 26.62 3.72
N GLN A 206 25.11 27.63 4.34
CA GLN A 206 25.69 28.36 5.47
C GLN A 206 25.79 27.47 6.72
N ALA A 207 24.87 26.52 6.88
CA ALA A 207 24.88 25.49 7.92
C ALA A 207 25.77 24.28 7.59
N GLY A 208 26.47 24.26 6.45
CA GLY A 208 27.32 23.15 6.05
C GLY A 208 26.59 21.95 5.43
N ALA A 209 25.29 22.07 5.17
CA ALA A 209 24.47 21.05 4.50
C ALA A 209 24.36 21.32 2.99
N ASP A 210 24.33 20.25 2.18
CA ASP A 210 24.00 20.32 0.76
C ASP A 210 22.64 19.66 0.54
N PRO A 211 21.59 20.41 0.18
CA PRO A 211 20.26 19.84 0.00
C PRO A 211 20.26 18.91 -1.22
N ALA A 212 19.62 17.74 -1.09
CA ALA A 212 19.55 16.72 -2.12
C ALA A 212 18.93 17.25 -3.42
N VAL A 213 17.91 18.08 -3.29
CA VAL A 213 17.24 18.73 -4.43
C VAL A 213 16.93 20.21 -4.14
N PRO A 214 17.09 21.10 -5.13
CA PRO A 214 16.64 22.49 -5.06
C PRO A 214 15.24 22.71 -5.66
N PHE A 215 14.57 21.64 -6.09
CA PHE A 215 13.22 21.63 -6.68
C PHE A 215 12.47 20.40 -6.19
N ALA A 216 11.14 20.38 -6.32
CA ALA A 216 10.29 19.27 -5.88
C ALA A 216 10.54 18.84 -4.42
N ALA A 217 10.83 19.81 -3.55
CA ALA A 217 11.18 19.55 -2.17
C ALA A 217 10.03 18.90 -1.38
N GLY A 218 8.78 19.29 -1.66
CA GLY A 218 7.60 18.70 -1.03
C GLY A 218 7.44 17.24 -1.41
N GLU A 219 7.53 16.93 -2.71
CA GLU A 219 7.42 15.58 -3.23
C GLU A 219 8.56 14.68 -2.73
N THR A 220 9.79 15.21 -2.75
CA THR A 220 10.97 14.47 -2.29
C THR A 220 10.92 14.22 -0.78
N ALA A 221 10.44 15.19 0.01
CA ALA A 221 10.27 15.01 1.44
C ALA A 221 9.15 14.00 1.77
N ALA A 222 8.02 14.07 1.05
CA ALA A 222 6.94 13.12 1.21
C ALA A 222 7.41 11.69 0.92
N GLU A 223 8.03 11.46 -0.25
CA GLU A 223 8.53 10.13 -0.62
C GLU A 223 9.62 9.63 0.33
N GLY A 224 10.49 10.51 0.82
CA GLY A 224 11.52 10.15 1.81
C GLY A 224 10.89 9.66 3.11
N ALA A 225 9.95 10.43 3.66
CA ALA A 225 9.27 10.09 4.91
C ALA A 225 8.39 8.83 4.77
N GLU A 226 7.70 8.65 3.64
CA GLU A 226 6.97 7.41 3.34
C GLU A 226 7.88 6.17 3.38
N ARG A 227 9.17 6.33 3.07
CA ARG A 227 10.19 5.26 3.14
C ARG A 227 10.94 5.22 4.47
N GLY A 228 10.42 5.89 5.50
CA GLY A 228 10.96 5.82 6.86
C GLY A 228 12.01 6.87 7.20
N LEU A 229 12.31 7.81 6.30
CA LEU A 229 13.36 8.81 6.56
C LEU A 229 12.87 9.98 7.42
N GLU A 230 13.72 10.44 8.32
CA GLU A 230 13.61 11.74 8.98
C GLU A 230 14.13 12.84 8.04
N VAL A 231 13.21 13.67 7.54
CA VAL A 231 13.50 14.67 6.51
C VAL A 231 13.47 16.09 7.09
N THR A 232 14.49 16.88 6.80
CA THR A 232 14.45 18.34 7.01
C THR A 232 14.23 19.06 5.69
N ALA A 233 13.10 19.74 5.57
CA ALA A 233 12.76 20.59 4.44
C ALA A 233 12.98 22.06 4.77
N ILE A 234 13.97 22.70 4.17
CA ILE A 234 14.22 24.13 4.33
C ILE A 234 13.48 24.89 3.23
N VAL A 235 12.57 25.78 3.60
CA VAL A 235 11.60 26.33 2.66
C VAL A 235 11.46 27.83 2.83
N THR A 236 11.62 28.61 1.75
CA THR A 236 11.33 30.04 1.79
C THR A 236 9.84 30.25 2.13
N THR A 237 9.48 31.26 2.93
CA THR A 237 8.09 31.53 3.38
C THR A 237 7.04 31.41 2.27
N ASP A 238 7.36 31.86 1.05
CA ASP A 238 6.43 31.85 -0.08
C ASP A 238 6.14 30.43 -0.63
N GLU A 239 7.01 29.44 -0.36
CA GLU A 239 6.88 28.05 -0.82
C GLU A 239 6.33 27.10 0.27
N VAL A 240 6.20 27.54 1.53
CA VAL A 240 5.75 26.69 2.65
C VAL A 240 4.38 26.08 2.39
N GLY A 241 3.44 26.87 1.87
CA GLY A 241 2.10 26.37 1.54
C GLY A 241 2.16 25.18 0.58
N ARG A 242 2.91 25.31 -0.52
CA ARG A 242 3.08 24.25 -1.51
C ARG A 242 3.68 22.99 -0.89
N VAL A 243 4.76 23.11 -0.11
CA VAL A 243 5.40 21.96 0.52
C VAL A 243 4.44 21.28 1.50
N THR A 244 3.80 22.03 2.39
CA THR A 244 2.87 21.46 3.37
C THR A 244 1.61 20.87 2.76
N ASP A 245 1.15 21.38 1.62
CA ASP A 245 0.02 20.80 0.89
C ASP A 245 0.41 19.43 0.31
N THR A 246 1.60 19.29 -0.29
CA THR A 246 2.12 17.99 -0.75
C THR A 246 2.24 16.97 0.39
N LEU A 247 2.77 17.39 1.55
CA LEU A 247 2.89 16.51 2.73
C LEU A 247 1.53 16.06 3.26
N ARG A 248 0.53 16.96 3.26
CA ARG A 248 -0.86 16.61 3.65
C ARG A 248 -1.50 15.66 2.67
N ASP A 249 -1.31 15.88 1.37
CA ASP A 249 -1.88 15.02 0.32
C ASP A 249 -1.32 13.59 0.37
N ALA A 250 -0.08 13.44 0.87
CA ALA A 250 0.59 12.17 1.10
C ALA A 250 0.31 11.54 2.49
N ASP A 251 -0.49 12.19 3.36
CA ASP A 251 -0.74 11.77 4.75
C ASP A 251 0.55 11.59 5.59
N VAL A 252 1.56 12.42 5.32
CA VAL A 252 2.86 12.40 6.01
C VAL A 252 2.81 13.27 7.26
N SER A 253 3.37 12.77 8.37
CA SER A 253 3.53 13.54 9.60
C SER A 253 4.58 14.63 9.42
N TYR A 254 4.24 15.88 9.75
CA TYR A 254 5.19 16.98 9.71
C TYR A 254 4.94 18.04 10.77
N GLU A 255 6.00 18.78 11.10
CA GLU A 255 5.93 20.01 11.87
C GLU A 255 6.53 21.19 11.08
N VAL A 256 6.13 22.41 11.45
CA VAL A 256 6.63 23.64 10.83
C VAL A 256 7.26 24.50 11.91
N LEU A 257 8.52 24.85 11.73
CA LEU A 257 9.28 25.71 12.63
C LEU A 257 9.65 27.01 11.90
N GLU A 258 9.65 28.10 12.66
CA GLU A 258 10.16 29.38 12.19
C GLU A 258 11.67 29.42 12.43
N GLY A 259 12.45 29.62 11.37
CA GLY A 259 13.89 29.79 11.42
C GLY A 259 14.33 31.19 11.85
#